data_AF-A0A8I0BPN3-F1
#
_entry.id   AF-A0A8I0BPN3-F1
#
_cell.length_a   1.000
_cell.length_b   1.000
_cell.length_c   1.000
_cell.angle_alpha   90.00
_cell.angle_beta   90.00
_cell.angle_gamma   90.00
#
_symmetry.space_group_name_H-M   'P 1'
#
loop_
_entity.id
_entity.type
_entity.pdbx_description
1 polymer ?
#
loop_
_entity_poly.entity_id
_entity_poly.type
_entity_poly.pdbx_seq_one_letter_code
_entity_poly.pdbx_strand_id
1 'polypeptide(L)' 'MSDKQQAQIWIDADACPVVIKEILFKAADRTETQITLVANHALHLP' A
#
# COMPACT_ATOMS: atom_id res chain seq x y z
N MET A 1 0.54 -4.63 -27.94
CA MET A 1 1.25 -4.30 -26.69
C MET A 1 0.25 -4.51 -25.58
N SER A 2 0.31 -5.63 -24.86
CA SER A 2 -0.73 -5.96 -23.87
C SER A 2 -0.58 -5.04 -22.66
N ASP A 3 -1.56 -4.15 -22.48
CA ASP A 3 -1.81 -3.47 -21.22
C ASP A 3 -2.08 -4.53 -20.15
N LYS A 4 -1.03 -4.89 -19.39
CA LYS A 4 -1.22 -5.62 -18.14
C LYS A 4 -1.93 -4.65 -17.20
N GLN A 5 -3.20 -4.91 -16.96
CA GLN A 5 -3.99 -4.18 -15.98
C GLN A 5 -3.34 -4.40 -14.60
N GLN A 6 -2.47 -3.47 -14.21
CA GLN A 6 -1.72 -3.57 -12.97
C GLN A 6 -2.70 -3.33 -11.82
N ALA A 7 -2.87 -4.34 -10.98
CA ALA A 7 -3.78 -4.27 -9.84
C ALA A 7 -3.31 -3.14 -8.90
N GLN A 8 -4.10 -2.07 -8.83
CA GLN A 8 -3.87 -0.95 -7.93
C GLN A 8 -4.72 -1.14 -6.67
N ILE A 9 -4.07 -1.26 -5.52
CA ILE A 9 -4.74 -1.54 -4.25
C ILE A 9 -4.80 -0.27 -3.42
N TRP A 10 -6.00 0.08 -2.96
CA TRP A 10 -6.23 1.22 -2.09
C TRP A 10 -6.48 0.75 -0.67
N ILE A 11 -5.76 1.34 0.29
CA ILE A 11 -5.77 0.90 1.69
C ILE A 11 -6.11 2.09 2.56
N ASP A 12 -7.14 1.95 3.40
CA ASP A 12 -7.43 2.87 4.48
C ASP A 12 -6.38 2.69 5.59
N ALA A 13 -5.50 3.67 5.73
CA ALA A 13 -4.38 3.66 6.64
C ALA A 13 -4.75 4.14 8.06
N ASP A 14 -5.94 4.72 8.25
CA ASP A 14 -6.44 5.13 9.57
C ASP A 14 -6.92 3.90 10.36
N ALA A 15 -7.42 2.87 9.66
CA ALA A 15 -7.84 1.60 10.24
C ALA A 15 -6.68 0.59 10.48
N CYS A 16 -5.49 0.86 9.93
CA CYS A 16 -4.37 -0.08 9.94
C CYS A 16 -3.33 0.24 11.05
N PRO A 17 -2.97 -0.74 11.91
CA PRO A 17 -1.82 -0.62 12.81
C PRO A 17 -0.50 -0.41 12.04
N VAL A 18 0.51 0.20 12.69
CA VAL A 18 1.84 0.46 12.10
C VAL A 18 2.48 -0.82 11.53
N VAL A 19 2.40 -1.94 12.26
CA VAL A 19 2.99 -3.21 11.82
C VAL A 19 2.38 -3.73 10.53
N ILE A 20 1.09 -3.45 10.28
CA ILE A 20 0.41 -3.88 9.06
C ILE A 20 0.91 -3.06 7.89
N LYS A 21 1.16 -1.75 8.07
CA LYS A 21 1.74 -0.88 7.04
C LYS A 21 3.11 -1.41 6.61
N GLU A 22 3.98 -1.77 7.55
CA GLU A 22 5.29 -2.36 7.23
C GLU A 22 5.20 -3.67 6.44
N ILE A 23 4.27 -4.55 6.81
CA ILE A 23 4.04 -5.80 6.08
C ILE A 23 3.55 -5.51 4.66
N LEU A 24 2.63 -4.56 4.50
CA LEU A 24 2.11 -4.15 3.19
C LEU A 24 3.21 -3.57 2.31
N PHE A 25 4.08 -2.71 2.83
CA PHE A 25 5.21 -2.17 2.08
C PHE A 25 6.17 -3.27 1.62
N LYS A 26 6.56 -4.19 2.50
CA LYS A 26 7.44 -5.32 2.15
C LYS A 26 6.78 -6.27 1.13
N ALA A 27 5.48 -6.50 1.26
CA ALA A 27 4.74 -7.33 0.32
C ALA A 27 4.67 -6.67 -1.05
N ALA A 28 4.29 -5.38 -1.11
CA ALA A 28 4.19 -4.59 -2.33
C ALA A 28 5.53 -4.49 -3.07
N ASP A 29 6.63 -4.31 -2.35
CA ASP A 29 7.98 -4.30 -2.89
C ASP A 29 8.32 -5.66 -3.54
N ARG A 30 8.08 -6.77 -2.84
CA ARG A 30 8.35 -8.13 -3.35
C ARG A 30 7.48 -8.51 -4.56
N THR A 31 6.25 -8.02 -4.61
CA THR A 31 5.28 -8.39 -5.66
C THR A 31 5.11 -7.33 -6.74
N GLU A 32 5.93 -6.27 -6.71
CA GLU A 32 5.85 -5.12 -7.62
C GLU A 32 4.41 -4.58 -7.76
N THR A 33 3.67 -4.61 -6.65
CA THR A 33 2.26 -4.24 -6.61
C THR A 33 2.11 -2.81 -6.18
N GLN A 34 1.38 -2.02 -6.97
CA GLN A 34 1.11 -0.64 -6.62
C GLN A 34 0.07 -0.57 -5.49
N ILE A 35 0.48 -0.01 -4.36
CA ILE A 35 -0.41 0.26 -3.23
C ILE A 35 -0.50 1.77 -2.97
N THR A 36 -1.70 2.25 -2.68
CA THR A 36 -1.98 3.64 -2.28
C THR A 36 -2.60 3.61 -0.89
N LEU A 37 -1.89 4.18 0.09
CA LEU A 37 -2.40 4.35 1.44
C LEU A 37 -3.08 5.71 1.56
N VAL A 38 -4.35 5.72 1.98
CA VAL A 38 -5.13 6.93 2.20
C VAL A 38 -5.35 7.07 3.70
N ALA A 39 -5.05 8.24 4.24
CA ALA A 39 -5.25 8.57 5.65
C ALA A 39 -5.89 9.94 5.75
N ASN A 40 -6.78 10.12 6.72
CA ASN A 40 -7.32 11.43 7.05
C ASN A 40 -6.38 12.22 7.98
N HIS A 41 -5.34 11.57 8.50
CA HIS A 41 -4.31 12.18 9.32
C HIS A 41 -2.89 11.97 8.76
N ALA A 42 -1.91 12.71 9.29
CA ALA A 42 -0.52 12.56 8.89
C ALA A 42 -0.01 11.15 9.22
N LEU A 43 0.52 10.46 8.20
CA LEU A 43 1.18 9.17 8.37
C LEU A 43 2.66 9.38 8.67
N HIS A 44 3.14 8.78 9.77
CA HIS A 44 4.57 8.51 9.90
C HIS A 44 4.89 7.31 9.00
N LEU A 45 5.51 7.62 7.87
CA LEU A 45 6.09 6.64 6.96
C LEU A 45 7.58 6.47 7.32
N PRO A 46 8.13 5.25 7.17
CA PRO A 46 9.57 5.01 7.33
C PRO A 46 10.41 5.67 6.23
#